data_AF-A0A7X9HD20-F1
#
_entry.id   AF-A0A7X9HD20-F1
#
_cell.length_a   1.000
_cell.length_b   1.000
_cell.length_c   1.000
_cell.angle_alpha   90.00
_cell.angle_beta   90.00
_cell.angle_gamma   90.00
#
_symmetry.space_group_name_H-M   'P 1'
#
loop_
_entity.id
_entity.type
_entity.pdbx_description
1 polymer ?
#
loop_
_entity_poly.entity_id
_entity_poly.type
_entity_poly.pdbx_seq_one_letter_code
_entity_poly.pdbx_strand_id
1 'polypeptide(L)'
;MKKILLFSFSLVLLLTACGFQNQSQNQSVNSLPTTTPVAKEETNQNVGIANPASANCETKGGKLEIKADNSGGQYGVCIWPDGKQCEEWALFRQECPEGGIDISKLQTQGEINCIIKGGKIDPEREVCTLPNETDYLIEGDNVICPML
;
A
#
# COMPACT_ATOMS: atom_id res chain seq x y z
N MET A 1 31.52 -42.15 -20.44
CA MET A 1 30.50 -42.73 -21.34
C MET A 1 29.34 -41.72 -21.41
N LYS A 2 29.35 -40.64 -22.20
CA LYS A 2 29.30 -40.46 -23.66
C LYS A 2 28.14 -41.18 -24.34
N LYS A 3 26.97 -40.52 -24.42
CA LYS A 3 26.08 -40.55 -25.60
C LYS A 3 25.42 -39.17 -25.78
N ILE A 4 26.09 -38.39 -26.63
CA ILE A 4 25.56 -37.25 -27.37
C ILE A 4 24.69 -37.81 -28.50
N LEU A 5 23.49 -37.27 -28.67
CA LEU A 5 22.62 -37.44 -29.85
C LEU A 5 22.21 -36.01 -30.25
N LEU A 6 23.06 -35.35 -31.04
CA LEU A 6 22.96 -35.15 -32.50
C LEU A 6 21.91 -34.09 -32.90
N PHE A 7 22.47 -32.91 -33.21
CA PHE A 7 21.91 -31.82 -34.02
C PHE A 7 21.46 -32.31 -35.40
N SER A 8 20.33 -31.81 -35.90
CA SER A 8 20.22 -31.50 -37.33
C SER A 8 19.18 -30.40 -37.63
N PHE A 9 19.72 -29.34 -38.23
CA PHE A 9 19.14 -28.46 -39.25
C PHE A 9 17.96 -27.53 -38.89
N SER A 10 18.36 -26.29 -38.58
CA SER A 10 17.94 -25.08 -39.30
C SER A 10 16.62 -25.15 -40.07
N LEU A 11 15.61 -24.46 -39.55
CA LEU A 11 14.67 -23.72 -40.37
C LEU A 11 14.53 -22.31 -39.80
N VAL A 12 15.47 -21.45 -40.18
CA VAL A 12 15.30 -20.00 -40.11
C VAL A 12 14.59 -19.58 -41.40
N LEU A 13 13.34 -19.11 -41.28
CA LEU A 13 12.66 -18.22 -42.23
C LEU A 13 11.50 -17.56 -41.47
N LEU A 14 11.73 -16.42 -40.82
CA LEU A 14 11.51 -15.05 -41.31
C LEU A 14 10.03 -14.59 -41.34
N LEU A 15 9.82 -13.49 -40.60
CA LEU A 15 8.90 -12.37 -40.85
C LEU A 15 7.41 -12.57 -40.50
N THR A 16 6.96 -11.91 -39.44
CA THR A 16 6.16 -10.67 -39.60
C THR A 16 6.03 -9.93 -38.27
N ALA A 17 6.38 -8.65 -38.32
CA ALA A 17 6.28 -7.70 -37.23
C ALA A 17 4.82 -7.35 -36.94
N CYS A 18 4.47 -7.19 -35.66
CA CYS A 18 3.46 -6.24 -35.25
C CYS A 18 4.17 -5.18 -34.41
N GLY A 19 4.80 -4.23 -35.10
CA GLY A 19 5.10 -2.94 -34.51
C GLY A 19 3.79 -2.16 -34.40
N PHE A 20 3.30 -1.95 -33.18
CA PHE A 20 2.37 -0.88 -32.89
C PHE A 20 3.18 0.29 -32.33
N GLN A 21 3.49 1.26 -33.20
CA GLN A 21 3.86 2.60 -32.79
C GLN A 21 2.68 3.54 -33.01
N ASN A 22 2.49 4.40 -32.00
CA ASN A 22 1.93 5.74 -32.08
C ASN A 22 0.40 5.92 -32.17
N GLN A 23 -0.13 6.54 -31.12
CA GLN A 23 -0.58 7.92 -31.29
C GLN A 23 -0.27 8.76 -30.05
N SER A 24 0.95 9.30 -30.02
CA SER A 24 1.20 10.62 -29.46
C SER A 24 0.55 11.64 -30.40
N GLN A 25 -0.43 12.38 -29.90
CA GLN A 25 -0.86 13.65 -30.50
C GLN A 25 0.06 14.72 -29.89
N ASN A 26 1.01 15.23 -30.69
CA ASN A 26 1.05 16.61 -31.21
C ASN A 26 1.03 17.68 -30.09
N GLN A 27 1.97 18.62 -29.98
CA GLN A 27 2.58 19.39 -31.06
C GLN A 27 3.78 20.20 -30.55
N SER A 28 4.73 20.39 -31.46
CA SER A 28 5.86 21.33 -31.44
C SER A 28 5.48 22.74 -30.99
N VAL A 29 6.26 23.32 -30.08
CA VAL A 29 6.46 24.77 -30.01
C VAL A 29 7.89 25.05 -29.55
N ASN A 30 8.80 25.25 -30.51
CA ASN A 30 9.94 26.13 -30.30
C ASN A 30 9.53 27.53 -30.74
N SER A 31 9.43 28.48 -29.82
CA SER A 31 9.53 29.91 -30.12
C SER A 31 9.99 30.69 -28.88
N LEU A 32 11.27 31.05 -28.92
CA LEU A 32 11.92 32.32 -28.58
C LEU A 32 11.58 33.01 -27.23
N PRO A 33 12.60 33.45 -26.45
CA PRO A 33 12.36 34.08 -25.16
C PRO A 33 11.74 35.47 -25.35
N THR A 34 10.59 35.69 -24.73
CA THR A 34 10.05 37.05 -24.52
C THR A 34 9.94 37.28 -23.03
N THR A 35 10.70 38.28 -22.59
CA THR A 35 10.79 38.81 -21.24
C THR A 35 9.49 39.51 -20.84
N THR A 36 9.12 39.44 -19.54
CA THR A 36 8.22 40.33 -18.75
C THR A 36 6.74 39.88 -18.60
N PRO A 37 6.06 40.15 -17.46
CA PRO A 37 6.32 39.73 -16.07
C PRO A 37 5.20 38.80 -15.52
N VAL A 38 5.53 38.09 -14.45
CA VAL A 38 4.71 37.07 -13.75
C VAL A 38 3.31 37.57 -13.37
N ALA A 39 2.28 37.04 -14.03
CA ALA A 39 0.94 36.94 -13.48
C ALA A 39 0.85 35.60 -12.73
N LYS A 40 0.55 35.68 -11.44
CA LYS A 40 0.40 34.55 -10.52
C LYS A 40 -0.75 33.66 -11.01
N GLU A 41 -0.42 32.55 -11.65
CA GLU A 41 -1.39 31.53 -12.03
C GLU A 41 -1.86 30.83 -10.74
N GLU A 42 -3.06 31.19 -10.30
CA GLU A 42 -3.77 30.46 -9.25
C GLU A 42 -4.10 29.07 -9.79
N THR A 43 -3.23 28.12 -9.46
CA THR A 43 -3.54 26.70 -9.63
C THR A 43 -4.81 26.43 -8.83
N ASN A 44 -5.91 26.16 -9.53
CA ASN A 44 -7.13 25.65 -8.94
C ASN A 44 -6.81 24.26 -8.37
N GLN A 45 -6.27 24.25 -7.15
CA GLN A 45 -6.07 23.03 -6.39
C GLN A 45 -7.47 22.54 -6.04
N ASN A 46 -7.93 21.53 -6.76
CA ASN A 46 -9.03 20.70 -6.31
C ASN A 46 -8.55 20.02 -5.01
N VAL A 47 -8.63 20.74 -3.90
CA VAL A 47 -8.30 20.23 -2.57
C VAL A 47 -9.38 19.19 -2.29
N GLY A 48 -9.08 17.93 -2.60
CA GLY A 48 -9.90 16.81 -2.20
C GLY A 48 -10.14 16.90 -0.69
N ILE A 49 -11.36 16.61 -0.25
CA ILE A 49 -11.68 16.54 1.17
C ILE A 49 -10.69 15.54 1.81
N ALA A 50 -9.96 15.99 2.83
CA ALA A 50 -9.01 15.14 3.53
C ALA A 50 -9.73 13.91 4.12
N ASN A 51 -9.08 12.75 4.09
CA ASN A 51 -9.59 11.56 4.77
C ASN A 51 -9.68 11.85 6.28
N PRO A 52 -10.86 11.71 6.92
CA PRO A 52 -11.03 12.05 8.33
C PRO A 52 -10.19 11.18 9.28
N ALA A 53 -9.93 9.91 8.94
CA ALA A 53 -9.07 9.04 9.75
C ALA A 53 -7.60 9.48 9.66
N SER A 54 -7.15 9.80 8.44
CA SER A 54 -5.82 10.38 8.19
C SER A 54 -5.61 11.68 8.94
N ALA A 55 -6.55 12.62 8.84
CA ALA A 55 -6.50 13.91 9.54
C ALA A 55 -6.53 13.74 11.08
N ASN A 56 -7.27 12.73 11.56
CA ASN A 56 -7.31 12.38 12.97
C ASN A 56 -5.93 11.91 13.46
N CYS A 57 -5.26 11.03 12.74
CA CYS A 57 -3.90 10.59 13.08
C CYS A 57 -2.93 11.77 13.28
N GLU A 58 -2.89 12.68 12.31
CA GLU A 58 -2.02 13.85 12.34
C GLU A 58 -2.39 14.79 13.50
N THR A 59 -3.68 15.00 13.74
CA THR A 59 -4.19 15.81 14.87
C THR A 59 -3.80 15.22 16.23
N LYS A 60 -3.67 13.88 16.33
CA LYS A 60 -3.21 13.16 17.52
C LYS A 60 -1.69 13.10 17.66
N GLY A 61 -0.96 13.81 16.81
CA GLY A 61 0.49 13.90 16.84
C GLY A 61 1.21 12.67 16.28
N GLY A 62 0.48 11.79 15.59
CA GLY A 62 1.08 10.69 14.84
C GLY A 62 1.46 11.11 13.42
N LYS A 63 2.35 10.33 12.80
CA LYS A 63 2.65 10.40 11.37
C LYS A 63 1.84 9.34 10.64
N LEU A 64 1.12 9.73 9.60
CA LEU A 64 0.44 8.78 8.72
C LEU A 64 1.42 8.14 7.74
N GLU A 65 1.35 6.82 7.60
CA GLU A 65 1.99 6.05 6.53
C GLU A 65 0.97 5.16 5.83
N ILE A 66 0.98 5.17 4.50
CA ILE A 66 0.15 4.24 3.71
C ILE A 66 0.94 2.96 3.49
N LYS A 67 0.36 1.84 3.91
CA LYS A 67 0.93 0.49 3.73
C LYS A 67 0.06 -0.31 2.77
N ALA A 68 0.67 -1.29 2.11
CA ALA A 68 -0.05 -2.29 1.34
C ALA A 68 -0.22 -3.56 2.17
N ASP A 69 -1.37 -4.22 2.04
CA ASP A 69 -1.54 -5.60 2.47
C ASP A 69 -1.11 -6.57 1.35
N ASN A 70 -1.10 -7.86 1.67
CA ASN A 70 -0.65 -8.89 0.73
C ASN A 70 -1.64 -9.14 -0.42
N SER A 71 -2.86 -8.61 -0.33
CA SER A 71 -3.85 -8.58 -1.41
C SER A 71 -3.67 -7.36 -2.33
N GLY A 72 -2.73 -6.46 -2.03
CA GLY A 72 -2.52 -5.20 -2.74
C GLY A 72 -3.48 -4.08 -2.32
N GLY A 73 -4.32 -4.31 -1.30
CA GLY A 73 -5.12 -3.28 -0.66
C GLY A 73 -4.24 -2.30 0.10
N GLN A 74 -4.64 -1.03 0.16
CA GLN A 74 -3.91 -0.01 0.91
C GLN A 74 -4.66 0.36 2.19
N TYR A 75 -3.92 0.60 3.26
CA TYR A 75 -4.46 1.08 4.54
C TYR A 75 -3.50 2.09 5.18
N GLY A 76 -4.06 3.01 5.96
CA GLY A 76 -3.29 4.00 6.71
C GLY A 76 -2.85 3.46 8.06
N VAL A 77 -1.60 3.72 8.44
CA VAL A 77 -1.05 3.43 9.77
C VAL A 77 -0.59 4.74 10.40
N CYS A 78 -1.13 5.03 11.57
CA CYS A 78 -0.68 6.10 12.42
C CYS A 78 0.50 5.64 13.28
N ILE A 79 1.64 6.34 13.19
CA ILE A 79 2.89 5.98 13.87
C ILE A 79 3.32 7.13 14.79
N TRP A 80 3.53 6.84 16.06
CA TRP A 80 4.01 7.82 17.04
C TRP A 80 5.55 7.88 17.10
N PRO A 81 6.14 8.96 17.67
CA PRO A 81 7.59 9.11 17.76
C PRO A 81 8.33 7.99 18.50
N ASP A 82 7.64 7.30 19.41
CA ASP A 82 8.16 6.14 20.15
C ASP A 82 7.96 4.81 19.41
N GLY A 83 7.46 4.85 18.17
CA GLY A 83 7.26 3.69 17.30
C GLY A 83 5.95 2.94 17.54
N LYS A 84 5.11 3.38 18.48
CA LYS A 84 3.77 2.80 18.67
C LYS A 84 2.92 3.02 17.43
N GLN A 85 1.95 2.13 17.19
CA GLN A 85 1.15 2.13 15.96
C GLN A 85 -0.33 1.86 16.20
N CYS A 86 -1.16 2.43 15.31
CA CYS A 86 -2.57 2.11 15.11
C CYS A 86 -2.88 2.14 13.62
N GLU A 87 -3.82 1.35 13.16
CA GLU A 87 -4.45 1.58 11.86
C GLU A 87 -5.34 2.84 11.97
N GLU A 88 -5.38 3.67 10.93
CA GLU A 88 -5.97 5.02 11.01
C GLU A 88 -7.46 4.99 11.37
N TRP A 89 -8.22 4.02 10.85
CA TRP A 89 -9.64 3.90 11.12
C TRP A 89 -9.92 3.29 12.50
N ALA A 90 -9.10 2.34 12.95
CA ALA A 90 -9.16 1.81 14.30
C ALA A 90 -8.89 2.92 15.34
N LEU A 91 -7.92 3.80 15.09
CA LEU A 91 -7.70 4.99 15.92
C LEU A 91 -8.93 5.92 15.90
N PHE A 92 -9.44 6.22 14.72
CA PHE A 92 -10.61 7.11 14.55
C PHE A 92 -11.85 6.60 15.30
N ARG A 93 -12.08 5.28 15.31
CA ARG A 93 -13.19 4.62 16.03
C ARG A 93 -12.88 4.29 17.49
N GLN A 94 -11.71 4.66 18.01
CA GLN A 94 -11.26 4.35 19.37
C GLN A 94 -11.13 2.85 19.66
N GLU A 95 -10.99 2.03 18.61
CA GLU A 95 -10.67 0.59 18.69
C GLU A 95 -9.16 0.38 18.95
N CYS A 96 -8.35 1.39 18.63
CA CYS A 96 -6.95 1.48 18.96
C CYS A 96 -6.70 2.75 19.81
N PRO A 97 -5.95 2.67 20.93
CA PRO A 97 -5.81 3.79 21.86
C PRO A 97 -5.00 4.94 21.25
N GLU A 98 -5.34 6.16 21.68
CA GLU A 98 -4.50 7.34 21.42
C GLU A 98 -3.10 7.13 22.01
N GLY A 99 -2.07 7.47 21.23
CA GLY A 99 -0.68 7.15 21.56
C GLY A 99 -0.21 5.79 21.03
N GLY A 100 -1.11 4.96 20.50
CA GLY A 100 -0.77 3.72 19.80
C GLY A 100 -0.47 2.53 20.69
N ILE A 101 -0.33 1.37 20.04
CA ILE A 101 0.09 0.12 20.69
C ILE A 101 1.58 -0.09 20.48
N ASP A 102 2.26 -0.56 21.53
CA ASP A 102 3.63 -1.05 21.42
C ASP A 102 3.67 -2.37 20.67
N ILE A 103 4.20 -2.34 19.44
CA ILE A 103 4.32 -3.51 18.58
C ILE A 103 5.65 -4.25 18.73
N SER A 104 6.56 -3.78 19.60
CA SER A 104 7.93 -4.33 19.71
C SER A 104 8.00 -5.79 20.17
N LYS A 105 6.90 -6.31 20.72
CA LYS A 105 6.78 -7.69 21.19
C LYS A 105 6.06 -8.62 20.21
N LEU A 106 5.52 -8.08 19.12
CA LEU A 106 4.84 -8.85 18.09
C LEU A 106 5.89 -9.35 17.08
N GLN A 107 5.80 -10.63 16.72
CA GLN A 107 6.80 -11.32 15.91
C GLN A 107 6.46 -11.29 14.43
N THR A 108 5.17 -11.28 14.08
CA THR A 108 4.73 -11.36 12.68
C THR A 108 3.96 -10.13 12.22
N GLN A 109 3.96 -9.88 10.91
CA GLN A 109 3.15 -8.79 10.35
C GLN A 109 1.65 -9.05 10.56
N GLY A 110 1.21 -10.31 10.60
CA GLY A 110 -0.18 -10.66 10.89
C GLY A 110 -0.61 -10.28 12.31
N GLU A 111 0.24 -10.54 13.30
CA GLU A 111 -0.01 -10.11 14.69
C GLU A 111 -0.06 -8.59 14.81
N ILE A 112 0.90 -7.89 14.18
CA ILE A 112 0.94 -6.43 14.14
C ILE A 112 -0.36 -5.91 13.54
N ASN A 113 -0.76 -6.40 12.36
CA ASN A 113 -1.97 -5.98 11.67
C ASN A 113 -3.23 -6.23 12.49
N CYS A 114 -3.30 -7.36 13.22
CA CYS A 114 -4.42 -7.66 14.10
C CYS A 114 -4.56 -6.60 15.20
N ILE A 115 -3.49 -6.37 15.95
CA ILE A 115 -3.51 -5.52 17.15
C ILE A 115 -3.70 -4.05 16.77
N ILE A 116 -3.05 -3.55 15.71
CA ILE A 116 -3.21 -2.15 15.31
C ILE A 116 -4.62 -1.85 14.77
N LYS A 117 -5.36 -2.87 14.32
CA LYS A 117 -6.78 -2.77 13.92
C LYS A 117 -7.75 -2.91 15.12
N GLY A 118 -7.23 -2.96 16.34
CA GLY A 118 -8.03 -3.15 17.56
C GLY A 118 -8.45 -4.60 17.82
N GLY A 119 -7.88 -5.55 17.10
CA GLY A 119 -8.17 -6.97 17.26
C GLY A 119 -7.51 -7.60 18.49
N LYS A 120 -7.88 -8.84 18.77
CA LYS A 120 -7.31 -9.70 19.81
C LYS A 120 -6.78 -10.97 19.19
N ILE A 121 -5.61 -11.41 19.65
CA ILE A 121 -4.97 -12.64 19.16
C ILE A 121 -5.30 -13.78 20.13
N ASP A 122 -5.80 -14.90 19.61
CA ASP A 122 -5.79 -16.20 20.27
C ASP A 122 -4.48 -16.93 19.90
N PRO A 123 -3.48 -16.98 20.79
CA PRO A 123 -2.17 -17.54 20.48
C PRO A 123 -2.19 -19.07 20.36
N GLU A 124 -3.21 -19.76 20.88
CA GLU A 124 -3.32 -21.22 20.77
C GLU A 124 -3.87 -21.64 19.42
N ARG A 125 -4.63 -20.76 18.79
CA ARG A 125 -5.31 -21.01 17.51
C ARG A 125 -4.76 -20.19 16.35
N GLU A 126 -3.83 -19.28 16.61
CA GLU A 126 -3.29 -18.32 15.63
C GLU A 126 -4.43 -17.54 14.96
N VAL A 127 -5.45 -17.15 15.73
CA VAL A 127 -6.63 -16.42 15.24
C VAL A 127 -6.57 -14.96 15.69
N CYS A 128 -6.86 -14.05 14.76
CA CYS A 128 -7.19 -12.66 15.08
C CYS A 128 -8.70 -12.46 15.07
N THR A 129 -9.26 -11.96 16.17
CA THR A 129 -10.66 -11.51 16.25
C THR A 129 -10.71 -9.99 16.26
N LEU A 130 -11.32 -9.38 15.25
CA LEU A 130 -11.50 -7.93 15.15
C LEU A 130 -12.67 -7.42 16.05
N PRO A 131 -12.77 -6.10 16.31
CA PRO A 131 -13.85 -5.52 17.12
C PRO A 131 -15.27 -5.82 16.63
N ASN A 132 -15.42 -6.09 15.33
CA ASN A 132 -16.68 -6.47 14.69
C ASN A 132 -16.95 -7.99 14.73
N GLU A 133 -16.28 -8.73 15.62
CA GLU A 133 -16.39 -10.19 15.79
C GLU A 133 -16.02 -10.99 14.54
N THR A 134 -15.26 -10.40 13.61
CA THR A 134 -14.76 -11.13 12.45
C THR A 134 -13.42 -11.77 12.78
N ASP A 135 -13.34 -13.08 12.55
CA ASP A 135 -12.14 -13.89 12.76
C ASP A 135 -11.34 -14.07 11.48
N TYR A 136 -10.01 -14.05 11.60
CA TYR A 136 -9.05 -14.26 10.53
C TYR A 136 -7.93 -15.16 11.03
N LEU A 137 -7.38 -16.01 10.15
CA LEU A 137 -6.18 -16.79 10.46
C LEU A 137 -4.93 -15.93 10.29
N ILE A 138 -4.00 -16.06 11.25
CA ILE A 138 -2.68 -15.44 11.22
C ILE A 138 -1.72 -16.48 10.63
N GLU A 139 -1.38 -16.35 9.35
CA GLU A 139 -0.40 -17.22 8.69
C GLU A 139 0.92 -16.46 8.50
N GLY A 140 1.73 -16.38 9.55
CA GLY A 140 3.01 -15.66 9.52
C GLY A 140 2.82 -14.17 9.17
N ASP A 141 3.39 -13.73 8.05
CA ASP A 141 3.24 -12.34 7.55
C ASP A 141 1.89 -12.10 6.84
N ASN A 142 1.07 -13.12 6.67
CA ASN A 142 -0.23 -13.03 5.99
C ASN A 142 -1.37 -12.90 6.99
N VAL A 143 -2.21 -11.88 6.80
CA VAL A 143 -3.60 -11.89 7.31
C VAL A 143 -4.45 -12.41 6.16
N ILE A 144 -4.88 -13.68 6.24
CA ILE A 144 -5.66 -14.31 5.18
C ILE A 144 -7.11 -14.37 5.62
N CYS A 145 -7.94 -13.65 4.83
CA CYS A 145 -9.40 -13.72 4.65
C CYS A 145 -10.31 -13.89 5.89
N PRO A 146 -11.47 -13.23 5.91
CA PRO A 146 -12.46 -13.50 6.96
C PRO A 146 -12.83 -14.98 6.90
N MET A 147 -12.81 -15.65 8.05
CA MET A 147 -13.35 -17.00 8.19
C MET A 147 -14.84 -16.94 7.81
N LEU A 148 -15.21 -17.59 6.70
CA LEU A 148 -16.59 -17.68 6.20
C LEU A 148 -17.43 -18.67 7.01
#